data_AF-A0A6V8PDU3-F1
#
_entry.id   AF-A0A6V8PDU3-F1
#
_cell.length_a   1.000
_cell.length_b   1.000
_cell.length_c   1.000
_cell.angle_alpha   90.00
_cell.angle_beta   90.00
_cell.angle_gamma   90.00
#
_symmetry.space_group_name_H-M   'P 1'
#
loop_
_entity.id
_entity.type
_entity.pdbx_description
1 polymer ?
#
loop_
_entity_poly.entity_id
_entity_poly.type
_entity_poly.pdbx_seq_one_letter_code
_entity_poly.pdbx_strand_id
1 'polypeptide(L)'
;MMANGGKHIYCVIKTDEVRNFGSIGIGGQGDEVCTVPHRDIAAVVSDSPVISYSSLNKEDLVRQLAAHQSVVEQVMKDYTVLSIKFGTIARDVENVKEILKKAYTDFKSALEKMDNKVELDVVALWSDLNSTFQEIGEKKEIKEFKQEIMRKPTDQTYE
;
A
#
# COMPACT_ATOMS: atom_id res chain seq x y z
N MET A 1 -13.42 -5.83 29.88
CA MET A 1 -13.82 -4.41 29.82
C MET A 1 -12.53 -3.60 29.82
N MET A 2 -12.14 -2.80 28.83
CA MET A 2 -12.84 -2.14 27.73
C MET A 2 -11.99 -2.25 26.45
N ALA A 3 -12.54 -2.78 25.36
CA ALA A 3 -11.94 -2.66 24.03
C ALA A 3 -12.67 -1.54 23.28
N ASN A 4 -12.39 -0.29 23.65
CA ASN A 4 -12.86 0.90 22.93
C ASN A 4 -11.85 1.30 21.81
N GLY A 5 -11.22 0.30 21.18
CA GLY A 5 -10.30 0.46 20.06
C GLY A 5 -10.90 -0.12 18.79
N GLY A 6 -10.62 0.52 17.65
CA GLY A 6 -11.03 -0.01 16.34
C GLY A 6 -10.23 -1.27 15.97
N LYS A 7 -10.63 -1.91 14.88
CA LYS A 7 -9.88 -2.99 14.24
C LYS A 7 -9.08 -2.41 13.08
N HIS A 8 -7.77 -2.41 13.20
CA HIS A 8 -6.90 -2.06 12.08
C HIS A 8 -6.86 -3.22 11.09
N ILE A 9 -7.07 -2.93 9.81
CA ILE A 9 -7.16 -3.93 8.74
C ILE A 9 -5.88 -3.88 7.91
N TYR A 10 -5.14 -4.99 7.91
CA TYR A 10 -3.87 -5.11 7.19
C TYR A 10 -4.07 -5.56 5.74
N CYS A 11 -4.80 -6.66 5.56
CA CYS A 11 -5.01 -7.30 4.26
C CYS A 11 -6.25 -8.21 4.28
N VAL A 12 -6.62 -8.71 3.10
CA VAL A 12 -7.63 -9.76 2.92
C VAL A 12 -6.96 -10.98 2.29
N ILE A 13 -7.30 -12.17 2.78
CA ILE A 13 -6.75 -13.46 2.34
C ILE A 13 -7.86 -14.49 2.10
N LYS A 14 -7.53 -15.56 1.37
CA LYS A 14 -8.44 -16.69 1.14
C LYS A 14 -8.34 -17.70 2.29
N THR A 15 -9.29 -17.66 3.22
CA THR A 15 -9.45 -18.61 4.33
C THR A 15 -10.84 -18.43 4.93
N ASP A 16 -11.42 -19.51 5.43
CA ASP A 16 -12.65 -19.51 6.25
C ASP A 16 -12.34 -19.72 7.75
N GLU A 17 -11.08 -19.94 8.10
CA GLU A 17 -10.64 -20.22 9.46
C GLU A 17 -10.22 -18.96 10.23
N VAL A 18 -10.43 -19.01 11.55
CA VAL A 18 -9.78 -18.11 12.49
C VAL A 18 -8.33 -18.55 12.67
N ARG A 19 -7.38 -17.68 12.30
CA ARG A 19 -5.94 -17.88 12.40
C ARG A 19 -5.36 -16.77 13.26
N ASN A 20 -4.33 -17.09 14.03
CA ASN A 20 -3.55 -16.13 14.81
C ASN A 20 -2.13 -16.09 14.23
N PHE A 21 -1.65 -14.90 13.89
CA PHE A 21 -0.32 -14.64 13.33
C PHE A 21 0.68 -14.15 14.38
N GLY A 22 0.29 -14.15 15.65
CA GLY A 22 1.07 -13.74 16.80
C GLY A 22 0.89 -12.28 17.18
N SER A 23 1.61 -11.89 18.23
CA SER A 23 1.67 -10.54 18.81
C SER A 23 2.54 -9.58 17.98
N ILE A 24 2.17 -9.40 16.71
CA ILE A 24 2.91 -8.58 15.74
C ILE A 24 2.14 -7.34 15.30
N GLY A 25 1.05 -7.00 16.00
CA GLY A 25 0.18 -5.88 15.68
C GLY A 25 0.87 -4.52 15.76
N ILE A 26 0.31 -3.58 15.00
CA ILE A 26 0.66 -2.16 14.98
C ILE A 26 0.45 -1.51 16.36
N GLY A 27 1.22 -0.46 16.67
CA GLY A 27 1.09 0.27 17.94
C GLY A 27 2.05 -0.17 19.05
N GLY A 28 2.90 -1.18 18.81
CA GLY A 28 4.01 -1.54 19.73
C GLY A 28 3.57 -2.15 21.06
N GLN A 29 2.28 -2.45 21.22
CA GLN A 29 1.71 -3.08 22.42
C GLN A 29 1.72 -4.61 22.34
N GLY A 30 2.16 -5.19 21.22
CA GLY A 30 2.13 -6.64 21.01
C GLY A 30 0.71 -7.18 20.80
N ASP A 31 -0.16 -6.36 20.20
CA ASP A 31 -1.53 -6.77 19.91
C ASP A 31 -1.53 -7.99 18.98
N GLU A 32 -2.43 -8.94 19.25
CA GLU A 32 -2.56 -10.14 18.44
C GLU A 32 -3.14 -9.80 17.07
N VAL A 33 -2.50 -10.32 16.02
CA VAL A 33 -3.02 -10.27 14.66
C VAL A 33 -3.79 -11.55 14.39
N CYS A 34 -5.06 -11.43 14.06
CA CYS A 34 -5.94 -12.56 13.78
C CYS A 34 -6.84 -12.34 12.56
N THR A 35 -7.46 -13.41 12.09
CA THR A 35 -8.42 -13.33 10.99
C THR A 35 -9.86 -13.13 11.47
N VAL A 36 -10.61 -12.33 10.73
CA VAL A 36 -12.08 -12.26 10.80
C VAL A 36 -12.65 -12.86 9.51
N PRO A 37 -13.14 -14.12 9.55
CA PRO A 37 -13.61 -14.81 8.35
C PRO A 37 -15.01 -14.37 7.91
N HIS A 38 -15.22 -14.40 6.61
CA HIS A 38 -16.50 -14.25 5.93
C HIS A 38 -16.53 -15.16 4.70
N ARG A 39 -17.24 -16.30 4.79
CA ARG A 39 -17.19 -17.36 3.76
C ARG A 39 -15.76 -17.84 3.56
N ASP A 40 -15.26 -17.88 2.33
CA ASP A 40 -13.94 -18.34 1.92
C ASP A 40 -12.86 -17.23 1.90
N ILE A 41 -13.16 -16.04 2.43
CA ILE A 41 -12.19 -14.95 2.61
C ILE A 41 -12.16 -14.47 4.06
N ALA A 42 -11.05 -13.90 4.48
CA ALA A 42 -10.93 -13.27 5.79
C ALA A 42 -10.11 -11.99 5.74
N ALA A 43 -10.49 -11.02 6.56
CA ALA A 43 -9.65 -9.86 6.85
C ALA A 43 -8.65 -10.22 7.94
N VAL A 44 -7.39 -9.83 7.77
CA VAL A 44 -6.37 -9.88 8.82
C VAL A 44 -6.41 -8.57 9.59
N VAL A 45 -6.61 -8.65 10.91
CA VAL A 45 -6.82 -7.48 11.76
C VAL A 45 -6.08 -7.61 13.09
N SER A 46 -5.87 -6.48 13.76
CA SER A 46 -5.52 -6.43 15.17
C SER A 46 -6.34 -5.35 15.86
N ASP A 47 -6.31 -5.38 17.19
CA ASP A 47 -6.77 -4.24 17.97
C ASP A 47 -5.85 -3.06 17.68
N SER A 48 -6.44 -1.87 17.59
CA SER A 48 -5.69 -0.62 17.46
C SER A 48 -6.43 0.46 18.25
N PRO A 49 -5.71 1.30 19.01
CA PRO A 49 -6.31 2.52 19.50
C PRO A 49 -6.75 3.36 18.29
N VAL A 50 -7.84 4.13 18.45
CA VAL A 50 -8.27 5.08 17.42
C VAL A 50 -7.31 6.29 17.46
N ILE A 51 -6.11 6.10 16.91
CA ILE A 51 -5.09 7.14 16.81
C ILE A 51 -5.27 7.86 15.48
N SER A 52 -5.21 9.19 15.50
CA SER A 52 -5.02 9.95 14.28
C SER A 52 -3.56 9.83 13.85
N TYR A 53 -3.25 9.00 12.86
CA TYR A 53 -1.87 8.86 12.36
C TYR A 53 -1.28 10.19 11.86
N SER A 54 -2.12 11.18 11.53
CA SER A 54 -1.69 12.51 11.10
C SER A 54 -1.14 13.39 12.23
N SER A 55 -1.35 13.03 13.50
CA SER A 55 -0.77 13.75 14.65
C SER A 55 0.54 13.14 15.14
N LEU A 56 1.00 12.03 14.53
CA LEU A 56 2.28 11.43 14.86
C LEU A 56 3.43 12.22 14.24
N ASN A 57 4.57 12.22 14.92
CA ASN A 57 5.81 12.70 14.30
C ASN A 57 6.23 11.73 13.17
N LYS A 58 7.15 12.19 12.31
CA LYS A 58 7.60 11.43 11.13
C LYS A 58 8.23 10.08 11.51
N GLU A 59 8.99 10.03 12.59
CA GLU A 59 9.69 8.81 13.00
C GLU A 59 8.71 7.72 13.45
N ASP A 60 7.73 8.10 14.27
CA ASP A 60 6.67 7.18 14.73
C ASP A 60 5.81 6.71 13.56
N LEU A 61 5.45 7.60 12.63
CA LEU A 61 4.69 7.23 11.44
C LEU A 61 5.43 6.19 10.59
N VAL A 62 6.74 6.36 10.38
CA VAL A 62 7.57 5.39 9.65
C VAL A 62 7.61 4.05 10.38
N ARG A 63 7.72 4.04 11.70
CA ARG A 63 7.67 2.80 12.50
C ARG A 63 6.32 2.09 12.35
N GLN A 64 5.21 2.82 12.39
CA GLN A 64 3.88 2.23 12.21
C GLN A 64 3.69 1.66 10.80
N LEU A 65 4.17 2.36 9.77
CA LEU A 65 4.16 1.87 8.38
C LEU A 65 4.99 0.59 8.22
N ALA A 66 6.18 0.55 8.80
CA ALA A 66 7.04 -0.63 8.78
C ALA A 66 6.40 -1.82 9.50
N ALA A 67 5.73 -1.58 10.63
CA ALA A 67 5.00 -2.62 11.36
C ALA A 67 3.83 -3.17 10.53
N HIS A 68 3.01 -2.30 9.91
CA HIS A 68 1.95 -2.72 8.99
C HIS A 68 2.50 -3.61 7.88
N GLN A 69 3.58 -3.18 7.24
CA GLN A 69 4.21 -3.92 6.16
C GLN A 69 4.73 -5.28 6.63
N SER A 70 5.37 -5.34 7.80
CA SER A 70 5.88 -6.58 8.38
C SER A 70 4.77 -7.60 8.66
N VAL A 71 3.58 -7.15 9.10
CA VAL A 71 2.42 -8.03 9.28
C VAL A 71 1.96 -8.60 7.95
N VAL A 72 1.83 -7.76 6.91
CA VAL A 72 1.44 -8.21 5.56
C VAL A 72 2.44 -9.24 5.04
N GLU A 73 3.75 -8.97 5.16
CA GLU A 73 4.81 -9.90 4.75
C GLU A 73 4.78 -11.23 5.53
N GLN A 74 4.46 -11.19 6.83
CA GLN A 74 4.30 -12.42 7.61
C GLN A 74 3.15 -13.28 7.10
N VAL A 75 2.02 -12.67 6.72
CA VAL A 75 0.86 -13.38 6.16
C VAL A 75 1.17 -13.91 4.75
N MET A 76 1.94 -13.17 3.95
CA MET A 76 2.34 -13.56 2.59
C MET A 76 3.13 -14.86 2.52
N LYS A 77 3.75 -15.31 3.63
CA LYS A 77 4.49 -16.58 3.67
C LYS A 77 3.60 -17.78 3.38
N ASP A 78 2.33 -17.70 3.78
CA ASP A 78 1.38 -18.82 3.70
C ASP A 78 0.17 -18.52 2.80
N TYR A 79 -0.07 -17.26 2.43
CA TYR A 79 -1.28 -16.83 1.72
C TYR A 79 -1.00 -15.84 0.60
N THR A 80 -1.79 -15.88 -0.47
CA THR A 80 -1.98 -14.73 -1.37
C THR A 80 -2.72 -13.63 -0.61
N VAL A 81 -2.16 -12.42 -0.62
CA VAL A 81 -2.71 -11.27 0.09
C VAL A 81 -3.24 -10.21 -0.87
N LEU A 82 -4.34 -9.58 -0.50
CA LEU A 82 -4.71 -8.25 -1.00
C LEU A 82 -4.43 -7.24 0.11
N SER A 83 -3.35 -6.47 -0.04
CA SER A 83 -2.99 -5.45 0.94
C SER A 83 -4.05 -4.34 0.96
N ILE A 84 -4.38 -3.87 2.17
CA ILE A 84 -5.25 -2.73 2.37
C ILE A 84 -4.38 -1.52 2.72
N LYS A 85 -4.85 -0.34 2.31
CA LYS A 85 -4.18 0.93 2.61
C LYS A 85 -3.93 1.06 4.12
N PHE A 86 -2.70 1.41 4.48
CA PHE A 86 -2.33 1.74 5.85
C PHE A 86 -3.31 2.74 6.49
N GLY A 87 -3.65 2.49 7.76
CA GLY A 87 -4.55 3.33 8.55
C GLY A 87 -6.04 3.07 8.30
N THR A 88 -6.37 1.97 7.60
CA THR A 88 -7.77 1.52 7.49
C THR A 88 -8.22 0.88 8.80
N ILE A 89 -9.07 1.59 9.54
CA ILE A 89 -9.59 1.16 10.84
C ILE A 89 -11.10 0.98 10.73
N ALA A 90 -11.59 -0.22 11.02
CA ALA A 90 -13.00 -0.49 11.25
C ALA A 90 -13.37 -0.23 12.73
N ARG A 91 -14.62 0.13 12.99
CA ARG A 91 -15.06 0.43 14.37
C ARG A 91 -15.06 -0.80 15.29
N ASP A 92 -15.34 -1.98 14.74
CA ASP A 92 -15.51 -3.25 15.46
C ASP A 92 -15.45 -4.43 14.48
N VAL A 93 -15.48 -5.66 15.00
CA VAL A 93 -15.47 -6.91 14.20
C VAL A 93 -16.69 -7.00 13.27
N GLU A 94 -17.85 -6.50 13.68
CA GLU A 94 -19.06 -6.56 12.87
C GLU A 94 -18.95 -5.67 11.63
N ASN A 95 -18.32 -4.50 11.78
CA ASN A 95 -18.02 -3.61 10.67
C ASN A 95 -16.99 -4.23 9.72
N VAL A 96 -15.99 -4.96 10.22
CA VAL A 96 -15.07 -5.74 9.37
C VAL A 96 -15.85 -6.76 8.53
N LYS A 97 -16.77 -7.51 9.16
CA LYS A 97 -17.62 -8.48 8.44
C LYS A 97 -18.51 -7.83 7.39
N GLU A 98 -19.10 -6.67 7.70
CA GLU A 98 -19.91 -5.93 6.74
C GLU A 98 -19.09 -5.38 5.55
N ILE A 99 -17.83 -4.98 5.78
CA ILE A 99 -16.90 -4.62 4.69
C ILE A 99 -16.65 -5.83 3.79
N LEU A 100 -16.27 -6.97 4.38
CA LEU A 100 -16.00 -8.21 3.64
C LEU A 100 -17.23 -8.67 2.85
N LYS A 101 -18.42 -8.59 3.46
CA LYS A 101 -19.69 -8.98 2.82
C LYS A 101 -20.04 -8.09 1.64
N LYS A 102 -19.90 -6.76 1.77
CA LYS A 102 -20.25 -5.81 0.70
C LYS A 102 -19.31 -5.91 -0.50
N ALA A 103 -18.02 -6.10 -0.25
CA ALA A 103 -16.99 -6.18 -1.28
C ALA A 103 -16.56 -7.62 -1.60
N TYR A 104 -17.36 -8.62 -1.20
CA TYR A 104 -16.99 -10.04 -1.28
C TYR A 104 -16.58 -10.45 -2.70
N THR A 105 -17.40 -10.12 -3.69
CA THR A 105 -17.15 -10.47 -5.10
C THR A 105 -15.86 -9.82 -5.61
N ASP A 106 -15.61 -8.57 -5.24
CA ASP A 106 -14.42 -7.83 -5.67
C ASP A 106 -13.15 -8.40 -5.04
N PHE A 107 -13.16 -8.65 -3.73
CA PHE A 107 -12.03 -9.28 -3.04
C PHE A 107 -11.75 -10.68 -3.58
N LYS A 108 -12.78 -11.50 -3.78
CA LYS A 108 -12.62 -12.84 -4.32
C LYS A 108 -12.03 -12.81 -5.72
N SER A 109 -12.57 -11.97 -6.61
CA SER A 109 -12.05 -11.85 -7.97
C SER A 109 -10.60 -11.35 -8.00
N ALA A 110 -10.26 -10.40 -7.13
CA ALA A 110 -8.89 -9.89 -7.03
C ALA A 110 -7.92 -10.95 -6.47
N LEU A 111 -8.32 -11.70 -5.44
CA LEU A 111 -7.52 -12.80 -4.89
C LEU A 111 -7.26 -13.88 -5.95
N GLU A 112 -8.29 -14.29 -6.71
CA GLU A 112 -8.15 -15.25 -7.81
C GLU A 112 -7.21 -14.75 -8.91
N LYS A 113 -7.23 -13.45 -9.20
CA LYS A 113 -6.31 -12.85 -10.18
C LYS A 113 -4.87 -12.81 -9.68
N MET A 114 -4.64 -12.64 -8.38
CA MET A 114 -3.31 -12.51 -7.77
C MET A 114 -2.72 -13.85 -7.32
N ASP A 115 -3.53 -14.91 -7.30
CA ASP A 115 -3.08 -16.24 -6.88
C ASP A 115 -1.86 -16.71 -7.69
N ASN A 116 -0.85 -17.23 -6.98
CA ASN A 116 0.45 -17.65 -7.53
C ASN A 116 1.21 -16.58 -8.35
N LYS A 117 0.96 -15.28 -8.09
CA LYS A 117 1.71 -14.18 -8.69
C LYS A 117 2.54 -13.42 -7.65
N VAL A 118 3.56 -12.73 -8.13
CA VAL A 118 4.39 -11.83 -7.34
C VAL A 118 4.34 -10.43 -7.94
N GLU A 119 4.33 -9.42 -7.08
CA GLU A 119 4.50 -8.03 -7.47
C GLU A 119 5.98 -7.68 -7.53
N LEU A 120 6.41 -6.96 -8.57
CA LEU A 120 7.79 -6.55 -8.78
C LEU A 120 7.82 -5.08 -9.13
N ASP A 121 8.51 -4.29 -8.30
CA ASP A 121 8.77 -2.89 -8.59
C ASP A 121 10.11 -2.74 -9.31
N VAL A 122 10.07 -2.18 -10.51
CA VAL A 122 11.28 -1.87 -11.31
C VAL A 122 11.51 -0.37 -11.28
N VAL A 123 12.58 0.05 -10.62
CA VAL A 123 13.02 1.44 -10.56
C VAL A 123 14.24 1.63 -11.44
N ALA A 124 14.14 2.49 -12.45
CA ALA A 124 15.25 2.89 -13.30
C ALA A 124 15.66 4.32 -12.97
N LEU A 125 16.95 4.52 -12.69
CA LEU A 125 17.53 5.83 -12.39
C LEU A 125 18.59 6.17 -13.44
N TRP A 126 18.61 7.43 -13.85
CA TRP A 126 19.72 7.95 -14.66
C TRP A 126 20.96 8.09 -13.77
N SER A 127 22.08 7.52 -14.21
CA SER A 127 23.36 7.62 -13.51
C SER A 127 23.90 9.05 -13.49
N ASP A 128 23.73 9.78 -14.59
CA ASP A 128 24.00 11.21 -14.69
C ASP A 128 23.02 11.85 -15.67
N LEU A 129 21.99 12.48 -15.11
CA LEU A 129 20.95 13.15 -15.86
C LEU A 129 21.51 14.27 -16.76
N ASN A 130 22.57 14.97 -16.33
CA ASN A 130 23.14 16.07 -17.10
C ASN A 130 23.85 15.57 -18.36
N SER A 131 24.66 14.50 -18.23
CA SER A 131 25.31 13.88 -19.40
C SER A 131 24.28 13.37 -20.42
N THR A 132 23.21 12.72 -19.95
CA THR A 132 22.10 12.27 -20.80
C THR A 132 21.44 13.47 -21.50
N PHE A 133 21.16 14.55 -20.79
CA PHE A 133 20.58 15.76 -21.40
C PHE A 133 21.51 16.40 -22.43
N GLN A 134 22.82 16.41 -22.19
CA GLN A 134 23.79 16.89 -23.16
C GLN A 134 23.78 16.03 -24.42
N GLU A 135 23.82 14.71 -24.30
CA GLU A 135 23.74 13.79 -25.45
C GLU A 135 22.43 13.99 -26.24
N ILE A 136 21.29 14.13 -25.55
CA ILE A 136 20.01 14.44 -26.19
C ILE A 136 20.09 15.78 -26.93
N GLY A 137 20.70 16.79 -26.31
CA GLY A 137 20.92 18.12 -26.88
C GLY A 137 21.82 18.13 -28.13
N GLU A 138 22.63 17.09 -28.33
CA GLU A 138 23.50 16.95 -29.49
C GLU A 138 22.78 16.40 -30.73
N LYS A 139 21.57 15.84 -30.58
CA LYS A 139 20.76 15.33 -31.70
C LYS A 139 20.39 16.47 -32.66
N LYS A 140 20.55 16.20 -33.96
CA LYS A 140 20.35 17.18 -35.04
C LYS A 140 18.97 17.86 -34.96
N GLU A 141 17.91 17.08 -34.78
CA GLU A 141 16.53 17.56 -34.68
C GLU A 141 16.34 18.53 -33.49
N ILE A 142 16.91 18.20 -32.33
CA ILE A 142 16.85 19.04 -31.12
C ILE A 142 17.63 20.35 -31.35
N LYS A 143 18.81 20.28 -32.00
CA LYS A 143 19.61 21.47 -32.32
C LYS A 143 18.91 22.39 -33.32
N GLU A 144 18.34 21.83 -34.38
CA GLU A 144 17.60 22.58 -35.40
C GLU A 144 16.37 23.26 -34.79
N PHE A 145 15.60 22.53 -33.96
CA PHE A 145 14.46 23.07 -33.25
C PHE A 145 14.85 24.18 -32.26
N LYS A 146 15.93 24.00 -31.50
CA LYS A 146 16.47 25.03 -30.59
C LYS A 146 16.87 26.29 -31.35
N GLN A 147 17.50 26.16 -32.52
CA GLN A 147 17.87 27.31 -33.36
C GLN A 147 16.65 28.02 -33.94
N GLU A 148 15.60 27.29 -34.32
CA GLU A 148 14.35 27.86 -34.81
C GLU A 148 13.64 28.68 -33.71
N ILE A 149 13.55 28.12 -32.50
CA ILE A 149 12.98 28.78 -31.32
C ILE A 149 13.74 30.06 -30.98
N MET A 150 15.08 30.02 -30.96
CA MET A 150 15.92 31.19 -30.66
C MET A 150 15.80 32.32 -31.68
N ARG A 151 15.24 32.05 -32.87
CA ARG A 151 14.99 33.05 -33.92
C ARG A 151 13.59 33.66 -33.85
N LYS A 152 12.70 33.16 -32.99
CA LYS A 152 11.34 33.70 -32.80
C LYS A 152 11.33 34.73 -31.65
N PRO A 153 10.53 35.82 -31.74
CA PRO A 153 10.36 36.74 -30.62
C PRO A 153 9.82 36.03 -29.38
N THR A 154 10.18 36.51 -28.19
CA THR A 154 9.92 35.87 -26.88
C THR A 154 8.44 35.59 -26.57
N ASP A 155 7.52 36.22 -27.31
CA ASP A 155 6.07 36.10 -27.13
C ASP A 155 5.45 34.88 -27.87
N GLN A 156 6.24 34.13 -28.65
CA GLN A 156 5.78 32.95 -29.42
C GLN A 156 6.57 31.66 -29.09
N THR A 157 7.26 31.64 -27.95
CA THR A 157 8.26 30.60 -27.62
C THR A 157 7.70 29.46 -26.75
N TYR A 158 6.42 29.53 -26.35
CA TYR A 158 5.78 28.63 -25.38
C TYR A 158 4.57 27.83 -25.91
N GLU A 159 4.29 27.86 -27.22
CA GLU A 159 3.30 26.95 -27.85
C GLU A 159 3.98 25.77 -28.56
#